data_AF-A0AB73K2V4-F1
#
_entry.id   AF-A0AB73K2V4-F1
#
_cell.length_a   1.000
_cell.length_b   1.000
_cell.length_c   1.000
_cell.angle_alpha   90.00
_cell.angle_beta   90.00
_cell.angle_gamma   90.00
#
_symmetry.space_group_name_H-M   'P 1'
#
loop_
_entity.id
_entity.type
_entity.pdbx_description
1 polymer ?
#
loop_
_entity_poly.entity_id
_entity_poly.type
_entity_poly.pdbx_seq_one_letter_code
_entity_poly.pdbx_strand_id
1 'polypeptide(L)'
;MNKFLTLAFLVMLSTSAFAQSGRKEMNKEYGRQYKEIGKNQNLSGYEKAQKKRELSLQQKQDNLNYSNSHDHAYDHHSELADKKKKELDAKIDQLEERYKRDKERIENNRQLSKNEIKIQKNELERTYKDKKNALVREKKAIKK
;
A
#
# COMPACT_ATOMS: atom_id res chain seq x y z
N MET A 1 -18.03 0.22 63.70
CA MET A 1 -18.92 -0.83 63.16
C MET A 1 -19.01 -0.66 61.65
N ASN A 2 -18.59 -1.71 60.95
CA ASN A 2 -18.73 -2.04 59.51
C ASN A 2 -20.07 -1.55 58.91
N LYS A 3 -20.21 -1.25 57.62
CA LYS A 3 -19.80 -2.07 56.46
C LYS A 3 -19.59 -1.23 55.19
N PHE A 4 -18.43 -1.47 54.59
CA PHE A 4 -18.10 -1.37 53.17
C PHE A 4 -19.26 -1.81 52.25
N LEU A 5 -19.44 -1.12 51.12
CA LEU A 5 -19.47 -1.70 49.76
C LEU A 5 -19.71 -0.55 48.75
N THR A 6 -18.68 0.16 48.30
CA THR A 6 -18.06 -0.06 46.98
C THR A 6 -19.06 -0.30 45.85
N LEU A 7 -19.48 0.78 45.18
CA LEU A 7 -19.88 0.74 43.77
C LEU A 7 -19.08 1.79 42.98
N ALA A 8 -17.77 1.81 43.19
CA ALA A 8 -16.85 2.29 42.16
C ALA A 8 -16.87 1.22 41.07
N PHE A 9 -17.76 1.39 40.08
CA PHE A 9 -17.77 0.59 38.87
C PHE A 9 -16.46 0.90 38.14
N LEU A 10 -15.47 0.09 38.48
CA LEU A 10 -14.14 0.04 37.91
C LEU A 10 -14.32 -0.15 36.40
N VAL A 11 -14.30 0.94 35.65
CA VAL A 11 -14.03 0.94 34.21
C VAL A 11 -12.56 0.54 34.08
N MET A 12 -12.29 -0.75 34.27
CA MET A 12 -11.08 -1.38 33.76
C MET A 12 -11.24 -1.42 32.24
N LEU A 13 -10.94 -0.28 31.61
CA LEU A 13 -10.42 -0.26 30.25
C LEU A 13 -9.09 -1.03 30.31
N SER A 14 -9.17 -2.35 30.21
CA SER A 14 -8.04 -3.16 29.79
C SER A 14 -7.76 -2.79 28.35
N THR A 15 -7.06 -1.69 28.14
CA THR A 15 -6.34 -1.42 26.91
C THR A 15 -5.20 -2.42 26.87
N SER A 16 -5.51 -3.67 26.53
CA SER A 16 -4.50 -4.60 26.05
C SER A 16 -3.94 -3.97 24.79
N ALA A 17 -2.74 -3.43 24.91
CA ALA A 17 -1.91 -3.03 23.78
C ALA A 17 -1.81 -4.22 22.85
N PHE A 18 -2.64 -4.23 21.79
CA PHE A 18 -2.53 -5.19 20.72
C PHE A 18 -1.25 -4.85 19.96
N ALA A 19 -0.15 -5.44 20.40
CA ALA A 19 1.09 -5.49 19.65
C ALA A 19 0.81 -6.26 18.35
N GLN A 20 0.56 -5.51 17.28
CA GLN A 20 0.70 -5.85 15.86
C GLN A 20 0.64 -7.36 15.52
N SER A 21 -0.45 -8.02 15.86
CA SER A 21 -0.72 -9.39 15.43
C SER A 21 -1.73 -9.32 14.28
N GLY A 22 -1.44 -9.99 13.16
CA GLY A 22 -2.29 -9.91 11.97
C GLY A 22 -3.73 -10.33 12.27
N ARG A 23 -4.69 -9.94 11.40
CA ARG A 23 -6.15 -10.17 11.58
C ARG A 23 -6.53 -11.58 12.08
N LYS A 24 -5.78 -12.60 11.69
CA LYS A 24 -5.96 -14.00 12.12
C LYS A 24 -5.68 -14.20 13.62
N GLU A 25 -4.60 -13.63 14.15
CA GLU A 25 -4.24 -13.76 15.55
C GLU A 25 -5.16 -12.91 16.44
N MET A 26 -5.52 -11.71 15.98
CA MET A 26 -6.57 -10.89 16.60
C MET A 26 -7.90 -11.66 16.76
N ASN A 27 -8.40 -12.26 15.68
CA ASN A 27 -9.65 -13.03 15.74
C ASN A 27 -9.54 -14.32 16.57
N LYS A 28 -8.36 -14.92 16.63
CA LYS A 28 -8.08 -16.07 17.50
C LYS A 28 -8.16 -15.67 18.97
N GLU A 29 -7.66 -14.49 19.34
CA GLU A 29 -7.75 -13.97 20.71
C GLU A 29 -9.19 -13.69 21.12
N TYR A 30 -9.97 -13.05 20.25
CA TYR A 30 -11.42 -12.91 20.44
C TYR A 30 -12.10 -14.27 20.68
N GLY A 31 -11.69 -15.31 19.93
CA GLY A 31 -12.14 -16.68 20.13
C GLY A 31 -11.84 -17.26 21.53
N ARG A 32 -10.72 -16.86 22.16
CA ARG A 32 -10.40 -17.25 23.55
C ARG A 32 -11.32 -16.53 24.53
N GLN A 33 -11.50 -15.23 24.36
CA GLN A 33 -12.35 -14.39 25.21
C GLN A 33 -13.82 -14.85 25.19
N TYR A 34 -14.36 -15.23 24.03
CA TYR A 34 -15.71 -15.84 23.94
C TYR A 34 -15.83 -17.13 24.75
N LYS A 35 -14.78 -17.98 24.74
CA LYS A 35 -14.75 -19.23 25.50
C LYS A 35 -14.67 -18.96 27.00
N GLU A 36 -13.89 -17.97 27.42
CA GLU A 36 -13.81 -17.54 28.82
C GLU A 36 -15.16 -17.05 29.34
N ILE A 37 -15.86 -16.19 28.58
CA ILE A 37 -17.22 -15.74 28.93
C ILE A 37 -18.17 -16.95 29.04
N GLY A 38 -18.09 -17.90 28.10
CA GLY A 38 -18.92 -19.10 28.11
C GLY A 38 -18.70 -20.00 29.33
N LYS A 39 -17.43 -20.18 29.73
CA LYS A 39 -17.02 -21.03 30.85
C LYS A 39 -17.18 -20.39 32.23
N ASN A 40 -17.31 -19.06 32.29
CA ASN A 40 -17.44 -18.35 33.55
C ASN A 40 -18.73 -18.79 34.29
N GLN A 41 -18.58 -19.40 35.47
CA GLN A 41 -19.70 -19.89 36.27
C GLN A 41 -20.39 -18.78 37.07
N ASN A 42 -19.74 -17.62 37.22
CA ASN A 42 -20.25 -16.48 37.99
C ASN A 42 -21.20 -15.59 37.18
N LEU A 43 -21.46 -15.93 35.91
CA LEU A 43 -22.34 -15.18 35.02
C LEU A 43 -23.58 -16.00 34.71
N SER A 44 -24.74 -15.37 34.81
CA SER A 44 -26.00 -15.91 34.30
C SER A 44 -25.97 -16.03 32.77
N GLY A 45 -26.90 -16.79 32.20
CA GLY A 45 -27.03 -16.91 30.74
C GLY A 45 -27.26 -15.55 30.06
N TYR A 46 -28.02 -14.66 30.71
CA TYR A 46 -28.28 -13.31 30.21
C TYR A 46 -27.01 -12.45 30.21
N GLU A 47 -26.26 -12.43 31.31
CA GLU A 47 -25.02 -11.65 31.40
C GLU A 47 -23.93 -12.16 30.43
N LYS A 48 -23.87 -13.48 30.22
CA LYS A 48 -23.03 -14.07 29.18
C LYS A 48 -23.41 -13.57 27.80
N ALA A 49 -24.71 -13.52 27.49
CA ALA A 49 -25.19 -13.04 26.20
C ALA A 49 -24.84 -11.56 25.98
N GLN A 50 -25.03 -10.70 26.98
CA GLN A 50 -24.67 -9.28 26.91
C GLN A 50 -23.16 -9.10 26.67
N LYS A 51 -22.31 -9.76 27.46
CA LYS A 51 -20.84 -9.67 27.30
C LYS A 51 -20.36 -10.20 25.95
N LYS A 52 -20.96 -11.28 25.45
CA LYS A 52 -20.64 -11.79 24.10
C LYS A 52 -21.06 -10.80 23.01
N ARG A 53 -22.20 -10.12 23.18
CA ARG A 53 -22.65 -9.09 22.23
C ARG A 53 -21.73 -7.88 22.22
N GLU A 54 -21.32 -7.38 23.39
CA GLU A 54 -20.33 -6.31 23.52
C GLU A 54 -19.01 -6.70 22.84
N LEU A 55 -18.51 -7.91 23.13
CA LEU A 55 -17.28 -8.43 22.53
C LEU A 55 -17.38 -8.57 21.00
N SER A 56 -18.56 -8.93 20.49
CA SER A 56 -18.83 -9.00 19.05
C SER A 56 -18.80 -7.65 18.37
N LEU A 57 -19.36 -6.62 19.01
CA LEU A 57 -19.30 -5.25 18.51
C LEU A 57 -17.85 -4.74 18.48
N GLN A 58 -17.07 -5.02 19.52
CA GLN A 58 -15.66 -4.64 19.58
C GLN A 58 -14.84 -5.36 18.49
N GLN A 59 -15.01 -6.68 18.35
CA GLN A 59 -14.36 -7.45 17.30
C GLN A 59 -14.70 -6.93 15.90
N LYS A 60 -15.96 -6.54 15.66
CA LYS A 60 -16.37 -5.95 14.38
C LYS A 60 -15.65 -4.63 14.13
N GLN A 61 -15.59 -3.75 15.13
CA GLN A 61 -14.93 -2.45 15.02
C GLN A 61 -13.43 -2.61 14.76
N ASP A 62 -12.76 -3.51 15.48
CA ASP A 62 -11.32 -3.74 15.31
C ASP A 62 -10.99 -4.35 13.94
N ASN A 63 -11.83 -5.26 13.43
CA ASN A 63 -11.69 -5.78 12.07
C ASN A 63 -11.88 -4.68 11.01
N LEU A 64 -12.82 -3.75 11.21
CA LEU A 64 -13.01 -2.60 10.30
C LEU A 64 -11.80 -1.66 10.35
N ASN A 65 -11.29 -1.35 11.53
CA ASN A 65 -10.11 -0.51 11.71
C ASN A 65 -8.86 -1.13 11.06
N TYR A 66 -8.68 -2.45 11.22
CA TYR A 66 -7.61 -3.20 10.55
C TYR A 66 -7.75 -3.12 9.03
N SER A 67 -8.96 -3.33 8.48
CA SER A 67 -9.22 -3.24 7.04
C SER A 67 -8.91 -1.85 6.51
N ASN A 68 -9.50 -0.80 7.10
CA ASN A 68 -9.26 0.58 6.65
C ASN A 68 -7.77 0.94 6.69
N SER A 69 -7.05 0.54 7.73
CA SER A 69 -5.62 0.84 7.87
C SER A 69 -4.75 0.07 6.86
N HIS A 70 -5.16 -1.12 6.44
CA HIS A 70 -4.46 -1.92 5.42
C HIS A 70 -4.87 -1.54 3.98
N ASP A 71 -6.15 -1.30 3.74
CA ASP A 71 -6.70 -0.98 2.42
C ASP A 71 -6.19 0.41 1.96
N HIS A 72 -6.14 1.41 2.85
CA HIS A 72 -5.55 2.71 2.53
C HIS A 72 -4.04 2.64 2.24
N ALA A 73 -3.31 1.72 2.85
CA ALA A 73 -1.88 1.54 2.58
C ALA A 73 -1.63 0.90 1.20
N TYR A 74 -2.49 -0.03 0.78
CA TYR A 74 -2.39 -0.68 -0.54
C TYR A 74 -2.80 0.27 -1.68
N ASP A 75 -3.88 1.03 -1.51
CA ASP A 75 -4.37 1.94 -2.55
C ASP A 75 -3.38 3.05 -2.87
N HIS A 76 -2.77 3.68 -1.86
CA HIS A 76 -1.77 4.74 -2.07
C HIS A 76 -0.49 4.25 -2.75
N HIS A 77 -0.04 3.03 -2.46
CA HIS A 77 1.12 2.46 -3.14
C HIS A 77 0.84 2.18 -4.62
N SER A 78 -0.38 1.71 -4.93
CA SER A 78 -0.80 1.48 -6.32
C SER A 78 -0.91 2.78 -7.11
N GLU A 79 -1.47 3.84 -6.52
CA GLU A 79 -1.65 5.13 -7.16
C GLU A 79 -0.30 5.81 -7.47
N LEU A 80 0.66 5.75 -6.53
CA LEU A 80 2.02 6.25 -6.73
C LEU A 80 2.76 5.46 -7.81
N ALA A 81 2.61 4.13 -7.84
CA ALA A 81 3.21 3.28 -8.85
C ALA A 81 2.66 3.60 -10.25
N ASP A 82 1.35 3.79 -10.37
CA ASP A 82 0.69 4.14 -11.64
C ASP A 82 1.04 5.55 -12.10
N LYS A 83 1.12 6.52 -11.18
CA LYS A 83 1.62 7.86 -11.50
C LYS A 83 3.05 7.81 -12.04
N LYS A 84 3.95 7.08 -11.38
CA LYS A 84 5.34 6.93 -11.82
C LYS A 84 5.44 6.25 -13.20
N LYS A 85 4.58 5.26 -13.49
CA LYS A 85 4.51 4.64 -14.83
C LYS A 85 4.08 5.64 -15.90
N LYS A 86 3.06 6.48 -15.63
CA LYS A 86 2.60 7.54 -16.55
C LYS A 86 3.70 8.56 -16.82
N GLU A 87 4.47 8.96 -15.81
CA GLU A 87 5.61 9.87 -15.98
C GLU A 87 6.72 9.26 -16.86
N LEU A 88 6.99 7.97 -16.70
CA LEU A 88 7.95 7.27 -17.55
C LEU A 88 7.46 7.15 -19.00
N ASP A 89 6.16 6.93 -19.22
CA ASP A 89 5.58 6.93 -20.57
C ASP A 89 5.74 8.29 -21.23
N ALA A 90 5.42 9.38 -20.52
CA ALA A 90 5.64 10.73 -21.03
C ALA A 90 7.11 11.02 -21.38
N LYS A 91 8.06 10.52 -20.58
CA LYS A 91 9.50 10.64 -20.87
C LYS A 91 9.91 9.86 -22.12
N ILE A 92 9.33 8.67 -22.34
CA ILE A 92 9.58 7.87 -23.54
C ILE A 92 9.06 8.62 -24.76
N ASP A 93 7.83 9.14 -24.73
CA ASP A 93 7.25 9.90 -25.84
C ASP A 93 8.09 11.14 -26.18
N GLN A 94 8.50 11.90 -25.17
CA GLN A 94 9.39 13.05 -25.36
C GLN A 94 10.75 12.65 -25.96
N LEU A 95 11.29 11.50 -25.58
CA LEU A 95 12.55 10.98 -26.12
C LEU A 95 12.39 10.60 -27.59
N GLU A 96 11.27 9.99 -27.98
CA GLU A 96 10.96 9.65 -29.37
C GLU A 96 10.83 10.90 -30.24
N GLU A 97 10.12 11.91 -29.75
CA GLU A 97 9.96 13.18 -30.46
C GLU A 97 11.27 13.95 -30.60
N ARG A 98 12.14 13.93 -29.57
CA ARG A 98 13.50 14.50 -29.67
C ARG A 98 14.32 13.75 -30.70
N TYR A 99 14.30 12.42 -30.70
CA TYR A 99 15.02 11.60 -31.66
C TYR A 99 14.62 11.91 -33.10
N LYS A 100 13.31 12.00 -33.39
CA LYS A 100 12.80 12.37 -34.72
C LYS A 100 13.33 13.73 -35.17
N ARG A 101 13.20 14.77 -34.32
CA ARG A 101 13.67 16.12 -34.62
C ARG A 101 15.19 16.19 -34.83
N ASP A 102 15.96 15.56 -33.96
CA ASP A 102 17.41 15.58 -34.03
C ASP A 102 17.90 14.82 -35.27
N LYS A 103 17.25 13.71 -35.62
CA LYS A 103 17.55 12.95 -36.84
C LYS A 103 17.29 13.79 -38.09
N GLU A 104 16.12 14.43 -38.16
CA GLU A 104 15.77 15.32 -39.28
C GLU A 104 16.74 16.51 -39.37
N ARG A 105 17.13 17.11 -38.25
CA ARG A 105 18.13 18.18 -38.21
C ARG A 105 19.47 17.75 -38.76
N ILE A 106 19.94 16.54 -38.42
CA ILE A 106 21.21 16.00 -38.92
C ILE A 106 21.10 15.70 -40.43
N GLU A 107 19.99 15.10 -40.87
CA GLU A 107 19.76 14.76 -42.28
C GLU A 107 19.68 16.00 -43.18
N ASN A 108 19.12 17.10 -42.69
CA ASN A 108 18.96 18.35 -43.43
C ASN A 108 20.14 19.32 -43.27
N ASN A 109 21.19 18.95 -42.54
CA ASN A 109 22.34 19.83 -42.32
C ASN A 109 23.25 19.90 -43.56
N ARG A 110 23.21 21.04 -44.26
CA ARG A 110 24.02 21.30 -45.47
C ARG A 110 25.51 21.52 -45.20
N GLN A 111 25.92 21.73 -43.96
CA GLN A 111 27.32 21.95 -43.58
C GLN A 111 28.08 20.65 -43.33
N LEU A 112 27.38 19.52 -43.22
CA LEU A 112 27.98 18.22 -42.95
C LEU A 112 28.16 17.42 -44.24
N SER A 113 29.27 16.69 -44.33
CA SER A 113 29.47 15.68 -45.36
C SER A 113 28.57 14.46 -45.12
N LYS A 114 28.35 13.65 -46.16
CA LYS A 114 27.58 12.40 -46.07
C LYS A 114 28.11 11.45 -44.98
N ASN A 115 29.42 11.39 -44.80
CA ASN A 115 30.04 10.53 -43.78
C ASN A 115 29.80 11.06 -42.37
N GLU A 116 29.89 12.37 -42.15
CA GLU A 116 29.60 12.98 -40.85
C GLU A 116 28.12 12.81 -40.46
N ILE A 117 27.20 13.01 -41.42
CA ILE A 117 25.77 12.74 -41.23
C ILE A 117 25.55 11.29 -40.79
N LYS A 118 26.21 10.33 -41.46
CA LYS A 118 26.11 8.91 -41.12
C LYS A 118 26.61 8.62 -39.70
N ILE A 119 27.77 9.16 -39.32
CA ILE A 119 28.35 8.98 -37.98
C ILE A 119 27.41 9.54 -36.91
N GLN A 120 26.96 10.79 -37.07
CA GLN A 120 26.08 11.45 -36.11
C GLN A 120 24.73 10.74 -35.98
N LYS A 121 24.14 10.24 -37.09
CA LYS A 121 22.90 9.46 -37.05
C LYS A 121 23.07 8.15 -36.28
N ASN A 122 24.17 7.44 -36.50
CA ASN A 122 24.44 6.19 -35.81
C ASN A 122 24.63 6.41 -34.30
N GLU A 123 25.33 7.47 -33.92
CA GLU A 123 25.52 7.84 -32.51
C GLU A 123 24.22 8.27 -31.85
N LEU A 124 23.40 9.07 -32.56
CA LEU A 124 22.08 9.47 -32.11
C LEU A 124 21.16 8.26 -31.91
N GLU A 125 21.13 7.32 -32.85
CA GLU A 125 20.33 6.10 -32.77
C GLU A 125 20.76 5.21 -31.60
N ARG A 126 22.07 5.02 -31.41
CA ARG A 126 22.61 4.25 -30.28
C ARG A 126 22.18 4.89 -28.96
N THR A 127 22.41 6.19 -28.81
CA THR A 127 22.05 6.93 -27.59
C THR A 127 20.55 6.88 -27.31
N TYR A 128 19.72 7.02 -28.35
CA TYR A 128 18.27 6.89 -28.25
C TYR A 128 17.86 5.50 -27.76
N LYS A 129 18.38 4.44 -28.37
CA LYS A 129 18.11 3.04 -27.99
C LYS A 129 18.51 2.78 -26.54
N ASP A 130 19.69 3.22 -26.12
CA ASP A 130 20.19 3.02 -24.77
C ASP A 130 19.29 3.72 -23.73
N LYS A 131 18.93 4.99 -23.97
CA LYS A 131 18.02 5.75 -23.09
C LYS A 131 16.62 5.16 -23.05
N LYS A 132 16.05 4.77 -24.19
CA LYS A 132 14.73 4.15 -24.27
C LYS A 132 14.70 2.82 -23.51
N ASN A 133 15.73 1.98 -23.70
CA ASN A 133 15.85 0.72 -22.99
C ASN A 133 15.98 0.91 -21.47
N ALA A 134 16.72 1.92 -21.01
CA ALA A 134 16.81 2.26 -19.60
C ALA A 134 15.45 2.65 -19.01
N LEU A 135 14.70 3.54 -19.68
CA LEU A 135 13.35 3.95 -19.25
C LEU A 135 12.37 2.78 -19.22
N VAL A 136 12.41 1.90 -20.23
CA VAL A 136 11.55 0.70 -20.28
C VAL A 136 11.90 -0.28 -19.15
N ARG A 137 13.19 -0.45 -18.83
CA ARG A 137 13.62 -1.28 -17.68
C ARG A 137 13.14 -0.68 -16.36
N GLU A 138 13.26 0.63 -16.19
CA GLU A 138 12.76 1.32 -15.00
C GLU A 138 11.25 1.14 -14.86
N LYS A 139 10.48 1.29 -15.95
CA LYS A 139 9.03 1.07 -15.95
C LYS A 139 8.66 -0.35 -15.55
N LYS A 140 9.38 -1.35 -16.08
CA LYS A 140 9.17 -2.77 -15.75
C LYS A 140 9.53 -3.10 -14.30
N ALA A 141 10.47 -2.37 -13.70
CA ALA A 141 10.87 -2.58 -12.31
C ALA A 141 9.81 -2.07 -11.30
N ILE A 142 8.87 -1.22 -11.71
CA ILE A 142 7.77 -0.75 -10.87
C ILE A 142 6.77 -1.90 -10.69
N LYS A 143 6.86 -2.58 -9.53
CA LYS A 143 5.89 -3.59 -9.11
C LYS A 143 4.49 -2.97 -8.98
N LYS A 144 3.47 -3.74 -9.38
CA LYS A 144 2.07 -3.44 -9.06
C LYS A 144 1.82 -3.69 -7.59
#